data_AF-A0A2E3IJ40-F1
#
_entry.id   AF-A0A2E3IJ40-F1
#
_cell.length_a   1.000
_cell.length_b   1.000
_cell.length_c   1.000
_cell.angle_alpha   90.00
_cell.angle_beta   90.00
_cell.angle_gamma   90.00
#
_symmetry.space_group_name_H-M   'P 1'
#
loop_
_entity.id
_entity.type
_entity.pdbx_description
1 polymer ?
#
loop_
_entity_poly.entity_id
_entity_poly.type
_entity_poly.pdbx_seq_one_letter_code
_entity_poly.pdbx_strand_id
1 'polypeptide(L)' 'MRKKLSRWLTGLGSLFAFAQPTMAESLDLGKALPKAEAKNHKGELVRVQEVGAEGLALFFFYPKALTGG' A
#
# COMPACT_ATOMS: atom_id res chain seq x y z
N MET A 1 21.23 24.43 -31.93
CA MET A 1 19.83 24.47 -31.42
C MET A 1 19.34 23.17 -30.75
N ARG A 2 20.08 22.04 -30.75
CA ARG A 2 19.60 20.75 -30.19
C ARG A 2 19.67 20.60 -28.65
N LYS A 3 20.41 21.46 -27.94
CA LYS A 3 20.60 21.35 -26.48
C LYS A 3 19.39 21.76 -25.63
N LYS A 4 18.46 22.57 -26.16
CA LYS A 4 17.28 23.05 -25.40
C LYS A 4 16.15 22.01 -25.29
N LEU A 5 16.04 21.08 -26.23
CA LEU A 5 14.96 20.08 -26.25
C LEU A 5 15.13 19.01 -25.16
N SER A 6 16.37 18.60 -24.88
CA SER A 6 16.69 17.58 -23.87
C SER A 6 16.31 18.00 -22.44
N ARG A 7 16.37 19.30 -22.13
CA ARG A 7 16.10 19.83 -20.79
C ARG A 7 14.61 19.82 -20.42
N TRP A 8 13.72 19.75 -21.42
CA TRP A 8 12.27 19.65 -21.22
C TRP A 8 11.82 18.20 -21.02
N LEU A 9 12.47 17.22 -21.67
CA LEU A 9 12.14 15.80 -21.45
C LEU A 9 12.51 15.31 -20.04
N THR A 10 13.60 15.81 -19.46
CA THR A 10 13.99 15.47 -18.08
C THR A 10 13.05 16.03 -17.02
N GLY A 11 12.25 17.05 -17.33
CA GLY A 11 11.26 17.62 -16.40
C GLY A 11 9.90 16.92 -16.43
N LEU A 12 9.57 16.22 -17.51
CA LEU A 12 8.31 15.47 -17.62
C LEU A 12 8.41 14.09 -16.94
N GLY A 13 9.59 13.47 -16.92
CA GLY A 13 9.80 12.19 -16.23
C GLY A 13 9.64 12.25 -14.69
N SER A 14 9.83 13.42 -14.07
CA SER A 14 9.73 13.57 -12.61
C SER A 14 8.28 13.69 -12.11
N LEU A 15 7.34 14.13 -12.96
CA LEU A 15 5.92 14.23 -12.60
C LEU A 15 5.21 12.87 -12.64
N PHE A 16 5.71 11.92 -13.42
CA PHE A 16 5.16 10.56 -13.49
C PHE A 16 5.77 9.59 -12.49
N ALA A 17 6.89 9.92 -11.85
CA ALA A 17 7.54 9.06 -10.85
C ALA A 17 6.77 8.97 -9.52
N PHE A 18 5.86 9.92 -9.26
CA PHE A 18 5.03 9.96 -8.04
C PHE A 18 3.57 9.55 -8.27
N ALA A 19 3.19 9.24 -9.50
CA ALA A 19 1.84 8.87 -9.87
C ALA A 19 1.72 7.36 -10.15
N GLN A 20 2.36 6.53 -9.33
CA GLN A 20 1.87 5.17 -9.17
C GLN A 20 0.65 5.28 -8.25
N PRO A 21 -0.60 5.19 -8.74
CA PRO A 21 -1.69 4.88 -7.83
C PRO A 21 -1.31 3.55 -7.21
N THR A 22 -0.94 3.56 -5.94
CA THR A 22 -1.06 2.36 -5.13
C THR A 22 -2.51 1.96 -5.30
N MET A 23 -2.79 0.95 -6.15
CA MET A 23 -4.11 0.37 -6.28
C MET A 23 -4.36 -0.38 -4.97
N ALA A 24 -4.67 0.40 -3.94
CA ALA A 24 -5.15 -0.08 -2.68
C ALA A 24 -6.53 -0.66 -2.96
N GLU A 25 -6.67 -1.96 -2.81
CA GLU A 25 -7.96 -2.63 -2.84
C GLU A 25 -8.83 -2.02 -1.72
N SER A 26 -10.02 -1.51 -2.08
CA SER A 26 -10.91 -0.85 -1.13
C SER A 26 -11.55 -1.88 -0.20
N LEU A 27 -11.57 -1.56 1.10
CA LEU A 27 -12.34 -2.30 2.10
C LEU A 27 -13.77 -1.75 2.13
N ASP A 28 -14.64 -2.35 1.33
CA ASP A 28 -16.05 -1.98 1.24
C ASP A 28 -16.95 -2.88 2.11
N LEU A 29 -17.96 -2.26 2.74
CA LEU A 29 -18.92 -3.00 3.57
C LEU A 29 -19.70 -4.02 2.73
N GLY A 30 -19.85 -5.24 3.26
CA GLY A 30 -20.57 -6.33 2.60
C GLY A 30 -19.82 -7.00 1.44
N LYS A 31 -18.56 -6.61 1.17
CA LYS A 31 -17.68 -7.32 0.23
C LYS A 31 -16.86 -8.38 0.95
N ALA A 32 -16.30 -9.30 0.17
CA ALA A 32 -15.34 -10.27 0.68
C ALA A 32 -14.11 -9.55 1.24
N LEU A 33 -13.49 -10.14 2.26
CA LEU A 33 -12.23 -9.63 2.80
C LEU A 33 -11.13 -9.66 1.74
N PRO A 34 -10.22 -8.65 1.73
CA PRO A 34 -9.13 -8.60 0.78
C PRO A 34 -8.14 -9.74 1.03
N LYS A 35 -7.47 -10.15 -0.04
CA LYS A 35 -6.41 -11.16 0.04
C LYS A 35 -5.11 -10.51 0.50
N ALA A 36 -4.98 -10.31 1.80
CA ALA A 36 -3.81 -9.70 2.42
C ALA A 36 -3.06 -10.71 3.32
N GLU A 37 -1.73 -10.68 3.23
CA GLU A 37 -0.84 -11.47 4.07
C GLU A 37 0.28 -10.62 4.68
N ALA A 38 0.63 -10.89 5.93
CA ALA A 38 1.67 -10.18 6.65
C ALA A 38 2.33 -11.09 7.68
N LYS A 39 3.56 -10.75 8.08
CA LYS A 39 4.19 -11.39 9.24
C LYS A 39 3.74 -10.70 10.53
N ASN A 40 3.36 -11.48 11.53
CA ASN A 40 3.07 -10.95 12.85
C ASN A 40 4.35 -10.65 13.66
N HIS A 41 4.20 -10.18 14.89
CA HIS A 41 5.32 -9.87 15.80
C HIS A 41 6.18 -11.09 16.19
N LYS A 42 5.71 -12.31 15.94
CA LYS A 42 6.44 -13.57 16.15
C LYS A 42 7.14 -14.06 14.87
N GLY A 43 6.96 -13.36 13.75
CA GLY A 43 7.48 -13.75 12.44
C GLY A 43 6.62 -14.78 11.69
N GLU A 44 5.46 -15.14 12.23
CA GLU A 44 4.53 -16.09 11.61
C GLU A 44 3.74 -15.40 10.49
N LEU A 45 3.51 -16.11 9.38
CA LEU A 45 2.68 -15.62 8.30
C LEU A 45 1.21 -15.67 8.71
N VAL A 46 0.53 -14.53 8.61
CA VAL A 46 -0.90 -14.37 8.91
C VAL A 46 -1.62 -13.88 7.66
N ARG A 47 -2.76 -14.49 7.37
CA ARG A 47 -3.60 -14.16 6.21
C ARG A 47 -4.97 -13.67 6.66
N VAL A 48 -5.36 -12.49 6.19
CA VAL A 48 -6.60 -11.80 6.58
C VAL A 48 -7.84 -12.66 6.34
N GLN A 49 -7.90 -13.33 5.18
CA GLN A 49 -9.00 -14.21 4.80
C GLN A 49 -9.16 -15.45 5.68
N GLU A 50 -8.06 -15.98 6.23
CA GLU A 50 -8.08 -17.17 7.09
C GLU A 50 -8.60 -16.78 8.48
N VAL A 51 -8.06 -15.69 9.04
CA VAL A 51 -8.52 -15.15 10.33
C VAL A 51 -9.99 -14.73 10.27
N GLY A 52 -10.44 -14.14 9.17
CA GLY A 52 -11.85 -13.75 9.00
C GLY A 52 -12.80 -14.91 8.70
N ALA A 53 -12.30 -16.09 8.31
CA ALA A 53 -13.13 -17.27 8.09
C ALA A 53 -13.51 -17.97 9.41
N GLU A 54 -12.70 -17.79 10.46
CA GLU A 54 -12.94 -18.37 11.79
C GLU A 54 -13.99 -17.61 12.61
N GLY A 55 -14.42 -16.43 12.15
CA GLY A 55 -15.45 -15.62 12.81
C GLY A 55 -15.25 -14.13 12.60
N LEU A 56 -15.55 -13.34 13.63
CA LEU A 56 -15.34 -11.88 13.59
C LEU A 56 -13.86 -11.53 13.81
N ALA A 57 -13.26 -10.86 12.83
CA ALA A 57 -11.90 -10.33 12.92
C ALA A 57 -11.93 -8.79 13.01
N LEU A 58 -11.17 -8.24 13.96
CA LEU A 58 -11.00 -6.79 14.14
C LEU A 58 -9.62 -6.36 13.66
N PHE A 59 -9.58 -5.47 12.67
CA PHE A 59 -8.35 -4.91 12.12
C PHE A 59 -8.21 -3.44 12.52
N PHE A 60 -7.09 -3.10 13.15
CA PHE A 60 -6.75 -1.74 13.53
C PHE A 60 -5.39 -1.36 12.95
N PHE A 61 -5.34 -0.24 12.23
CA PHE A 61 -4.11 0.30 11.69
C PHE A 61 -3.54 1.33 12.67
N TYR A 62 -2.50 0.94 13.42
CA TYR A 62 -1.76 1.90 14.23
C TYR A 62 -0.69 2.56 13.36
N PRO A 63 -0.80 3.87 13.06
CA PRO A 63 0.22 4.55 12.30
C PRO A 63 1.53 4.51 13.10
N LYS A 64 2.59 3.97 12.49
CA LYS A 64 3.91 4.04 13.10
C LYS A 64 4.25 5.53 13.30
N ALA A 65 4.47 5.94 14.55
CA ALA A 65 4.85 7.32 14.85
C ALA A 65 6.14 7.66 14.07
N LEU A 66 6.15 8.80 13.39
CA LEU A 66 7.32 9.31 12.64
C LEU A 66 8.45 9.76 13.57
N THR A 67 8.16 9.94 14.85
CA THR A 67 9.14 10.25 15.89
C THR A 67 9.67 8.94 16.47
N GLY A 68 10.98 8.72 16.36
CA GLY A 68 11.65 7.64 17.06
C GLY A 68 11.46 7.81 18.57
N GLY A 69 10.96 6.78 19.23
CA GLY A 69 11.11 6.60 20.68
C GLY A 69 12.46 5.99 20.99
#